data_AF-A0AA41V8L2-F1
#
_entry.id   AF-A0AA41V8L2-F1
#
_cell.length_a   1.000
_cell.length_b   1.000
_cell.length_c   1.000
_cell.angle_alpha   90.00
_cell.angle_beta   90.00
_cell.angle_gamma   90.00
#
_symmetry.space_group_name_H-M   'P 1'
#
loop_
_entity.id
_entity.type
_entity.pdbx_description
1 polymer ?
#
loop_
_entity_poly.entity_id
_entity_poly.type
_entity_poly.pdbx_seq_one_letter_code
_entity_poly.pdbx_strand_id
1 'polypeptide(L)' 'ILEKVKLAYDLPIVTDVHESGQCEAVGKVADIIQIPAFLCRQTDLLVAAAKTGKIINIKKRQMCTSSV' A
#
# COMPACT_ATOMS: atom_id res chain seq x y z
N ILE A 1 -11.66 -2.96 11.45
CA ILE A 1 -11.82 -4.42 11.25
C ILE A 1 -10.46 -5.09 11.10
N LEU A 2 -9.63 -4.66 10.14
CA LEU A 2 -8.31 -5.28 9.88
C LEU A 2 -7.38 -5.33 11.09
N GLU A 3 -7.35 -4.29 11.93
CA GLU A 3 -6.59 -4.30 13.19
C GLU A 3 -7.05 -5.43 14.13
N LYS A 4 -8.37 -5.64 14.26
CA LYS A 4 -8.92 -6.73 15.07
C LYS A 4 -8.51 -8.10 14.53
N VAL A 5 -8.53 -8.26 13.20
CA VAL A 5 -8.10 -9.51 12.54
C VAL A 5 -6.62 -9.77 12.79
N LYS A 6 -5.77 -8.75 12.65
CA LYS A 6 -4.33 -8.84 12.95
C LYS A 6 -4.08 -9.30 14.37
N LEU A 7 -4.74 -8.69 15.36
CA LEU A 7 -4.57 -9.03 16.77
C LEU A 7 -5.14 -10.42 17.12
N ALA A 8 -6.25 -10.82 16.52
CA ALA A 8 -6.92 -12.07 16.85
C ALA A 8 -6.20 -13.30 16.27
N TYR A 9 -5.55 -13.16 15.12
CA TYR A 9 -4.99 -14.29 14.36
C TYR A 9 -3.47 -14.21 14.15
N ASP A 10 -2.81 -13.14 14.59
CA ASP A 10 -1.37 -12.90 14.42
C ASP A 10 -0.91 -13.04 12.95
N LEU A 11 -1.71 -12.48 12.03
CA LEU A 11 -1.45 -12.52 10.59
C LEU A 11 -1.04 -11.14 10.06
N PRO A 12 -0.06 -11.09 9.12
CA PRO A 12 0.30 -9.83 8.46
C PRO A 12 -0.84 -9.31 7.60
N ILE A 13 -1.02 -7.99 7.57
CA ILE A 13 -2.10 -7.34 6.84
C ILE A 13 -1.56 -6.62 5.60
N VAL A 14 -2.24 -6.85 4.47
CA VAL A 14 -2.08 -6.09 3.23
C VAL A 14 -3.40 -5.42 2.87
N THR A 15 -3.35 -4.13 2.50
CA THR A 15 -4.51 -3.41 1.97
C THR A 15 -4.05 -2.30 1.03
N ASP A 16 -4.92 -1.89 0.13
CA ASP A 16 -4.67 -0.83 -0.84
C ASP A 16 -4.95 0.57 -0.30
N VAL A 17 -4.22 1.54 -0.85
CA VAL A 17 -4.43 2.98 -0.64
C VAL A 17 -4.67 3.66 -1.98
N HIS A 18 -5.51 4.69 -1.97
CA HIS A 18 -5.97 5.40 -3.16
C HIS A 18 -5.49 6.85 -3.19
N GLU A 19 -5.14 7.41 -2.03
CA GLU A 19 -4.70 8.80 -1.87
C GLU A 19 -3.61 8.92 -0.81
N SER A 20 -2.72 9.91 -0.97
CA SER A 20 -1.54 10.09 -0.10
C SER A 20 -1.89 10.27 1.38
N GLY A 21 -3.02 10.91 1.69
CA GLY A 21 -3.49 11.13 3.07
C GLY A 21 -3.89 9.83 3.79
N GLN A 22 -4.12 8.74 3.06
CA GLN A 22 -4.48 7.45 3.65
C GLN A 22 -3.26 6.69 4.18
N CYS A 23 -2.07 6.94 3.62
CA CYS A 23 -0.88 6.14 3.86
C CYS A 23 -0.49 6.05 5.34
N GLU A 24 -0.52 7.17 6.08
CA GLU A 24 -0.12 7.16 7.50
C GLU A 24 -1.10 6.35 8.37
N ALA A 25 -2.41 6.59 8.22
CA ALA A 25 -3.43 5.90 8.98
C ALA A 25 -3.45 4.39 8.66
N VAL A 26 -3.33 4.03 7.38
CA VAL A 26 -3.26 2.63 6.94
C VAL A 26 -1.97 1.98 7.42
N GLY A 27 -0.83 2.67 7.36
CA GLY A 27 0.46 2.17 7.81
C GLY A 27 0.51 1.83 9.31
N LYS A 28 -0.36 2.43 10.14
CA LYS A 28 -0.48 2.06 11.57
C LYS A 28 -1.01 0.63 11.75
N VAL A 29 -1.82 0.15 10.81
CA VAL A 29 -2.48 -1.17 10.89
C VAL A 29 -1.83 -2.18 9.94
N ALA A 30 -1.64 -1.80 8.68
CA ALA A 30 -1.11 -2.66 7.64
C ALA A 30 0.41 -2.86 7.77
N ASP A 31 0.86 -4.05 7.42
CA ASP A 31 2.28 -4.40 7.30
C ASP A 31 2.78 -4.15 5.87
N ILE A 32 1.87 -4.33 4.91
CA ILE A 32 2.11 -4.12 3.49
C ILE A 32 1.09 -3.11 2.95
N ILE A 33 1.57 -2.02 2.37
CA ILE A 33 0.74 -1.05 1.66
C ILE A 33 0.73 -1.42 0.18
N GLN A 34 -0.45 -1.68 -0.38
CA GLN A 34 -0.60 -2.00 -1.79
C GLN A 34 -0.97 -0.76 -2.60
N ILE A 35 -0.32 -0.56 -3.74
CA ILE A 35 -0.67 0.51 -4.69
C ILE A 35 -1.48 -0.10 -5.83
N PRO A 36 -2.72 0.37 -6.07
CA PRO A 36 -3.54 -0.07 -7.19
C PRO A 36 -2.82 0.14 -8.53
N ALA A 37 -3.03 -0.78 -9.49
CA ALA A 37 -2.39 -0.74 -10.79
C ALA A 37 -2.65 0.59 -11.54
N PHE A 38 -3.86 1.13 -11.40
CA PHE A 38 -4.21 2.42 -12.00
C PHE A 38 -3.47 3.61 -11.36
N LEU A 39 -2.95 3.48 -10.14
CA LEU A 39 -2.28 4.58 -9.41
C LEU A 39 -0.75 4.42 -9.34
N CYS A 40 -0.18 3.39 -9.96
CA CYS A 40 1.25 3.06 -9.84
C CYS A 40 2.25 4.09 -10.40
N ARG A 41 1.76 5.19 -11.02
CA ARG A 41 2.59 6.31 -11.51
C ARG A 41 2.28 7.63 -10.80
N GLN A 42 1.50 7.62 -9.72
CA GLN A 42 1.23 8.80 -8.90
C GLN A 42 2.38 9.00 -7.91
N THR A 43 3.33 9.86 -8.26
CA THR A 43 4.56 10.07 -7.47
C THR A 43 4.24 10.43 -6.02
N ASP A 44 3.30 11.32 -5.78
CA ASP A 44 2.95 11.76 -4.43
C ASP A 44 2.43 10.61 -3.56
N LEU A 45 1.63 9.70 -4.14
CA LEU A 45 1.12 8.52 -3.46
C LEU A 45 2.24 7.55 -3.12
N LEU A 46 3.15 7.31 -4.06
CA LEU A 46 4.31 6.42 -3.86
C LEU A 46 5.25 6.95 -2.78
N VAL A 47 5.52 8.26 -2.80
CA VAL A 47 6.35 8.93 -1.79
C VAL A 47 5.68 8.88 -0.42
N ALA A 48 4.36 9.15 -0.34
CA ALA A 48 3.62 9.06 0.91
C ALA A 48 3.63 7.64 1.49
N ALA A 49 3.42 6.62 0.66
CA ALA A 49 3.52 5.22 1.07
C ALA A 49 4.94 4.88 1.54
N ALA A 50 5.99 5.33 0.84
CA ALA A 50 7.39 5.08 1.21
C ALA A 50 7.75 5.68 2.57
N LYS A 51 7.25 6.88 2.88
CA LYS A 51 7.48 7.55 4.17
C LYS A 51 6.90 6.79 5.37
N THR A 52 5.98 5.84 5.16
CA THR A 52 5.43 5.02 6.26
C THR A 52 6.41 3.98 6.81
N GLY A 53 7.49 3.68 6.08
CA GLY A 53 8.44 2.62 6.43
C GLY A 53 7.89 1.19 6.29
N LYS A 54 6.70 1.02 5.70
CA LYS A 54 6.07 -0.28 5.45
C LYS A 54 6.54 -0.90 4.14
N ILE A 55 6.34 -2.20 3.99
CA ILE A 55 6.57 -2.88 2.72
C ILE A 55 5.56 -2.34 1.71
N ILE A 56 5.99 -2.09 0.48
CA ILE A 56 5.11 -1.57 -0.57
C ILE A 56 4.97 -2.60 -1.68
N ASN A 57 3.72 -3.01 -1.93
CA ASN A 57 3.36 -3.86 -3.06
C ASN A 57 2.78 -3.02 -4.20
N ILE A 58 3.58 -2.75 -5.23
CA ILE A 58 3.15 -1.96 -6.39
C ILE A 58 2.59 -2.90 -7.46
N LYS A 59 1.28 -2.83 -7.73
CA LYS A 59 0.70 -3.53 -8.88
C LYS A 59 1.12 -2.81 -10.17
N LYS A 60 1.76 -3.51 -11.11
CA LYS A 60 2.10 -2.95 -12.42
C LYS A 60 0.81 -2.59 -13.17
N ARG A 61 0.72 -1.36 -13.71
CA ARG A 61 -0.39 -0.96 -14.59
C ARG A 61 -0.45 -1.85 -15.84
N GLN A 62 -1.66 -2.16 -16.29
CA GLN A 62 -1.92 -2.94 -17.50
C GLN A 62 -1.33 -2.25 -18.75
N MET A 63 -1.37 -0.92 -18.78
CA MET A 63 -0.86 -0.08 -19.88
C MET A 63 0.65 0.21 -19.79
N CYS A 64 1.36 -0.31 -18.78
CA CYS A 64 2.81 -0.15 -18.67
C CYS A 64 3.50 -1.37 -19.31
N THR A 65 4.51 -1.11 -20.13
CA THR A 65 5.45 -2.16 -20.57
C THR A 65 6.21 -2.71 -19.37
N SER A 66 6.76 -3.91 -19.50
CA SER A 66 7.78 -4.36 -18.57
C SER A 66 9.04 -3.54 -18.86
N SER A 67 9.48 -2.75 -17.89
CA SER A 67 10.82 -2.18 -17.93
C SER A 67 11.79 -3.30 -17.58
N VAL A 68 12.72 -3.59 -18.49
CA VAL A 68 13.94 -4.36 -18.18
C VAL A 68 14.93 -3.48 -17.47
#